data_AF-A0A968RXQ6-F1
#
_entry.id   AF-A0A968RXQ6-F1
#
_cell.length_a   1.000
_cell.length_b   1.000
_cell.length_c   1.000
_cell.angle_alpha   90.00
_cell.angle_beta   90.00
_cell.angle_gamma   90.00
#
_symmetry.space_group_name_H-M   'P 1'
#
loop_
_entity.id
_entity.type
_entity.pdbx_description
1 polymer ?
#
loop_
_entity_poly.entity_id
_entity_poly.type
_entity_poly.pdbx_seq_one_letter_code
_entity_poly.pdbx_strand_id
1 'polypeptide(L)'
;MSAQFLWKKFQFIIEVQTALINNAVNLSLEADAKEQRHIFSATGALMTMDEAFYAAERIPENLSAHEAAHEFVYWYLDNLRETGKTVPHGLSRP
;
A
#
# COMPACT_ATOMS: atom_id res chain seq x y z
N MET A 1 -9.98 -15.47 -14.63
CA MET A 1 -10.03 -14.00 -14.41
C MET A 1 -10.12 -13.29 -15.76
N SER A 2 -10.88 -12.20 -15.87
CA SER A 2 -10.93 -11.41 -17.10
C SER A 2 -9.63 -10.62 -17.32
N ALA A 3 -9.31 -10.30 -18.58
CA ALA A 3 -8.14 -9.48 -18.92
C ALA A 3 -8.21 -8.09 -18.27
N GLN A 4 -9.41 -7.50 -18.19
CA GLN A 4 -9.64 -6.22 -17.53
C GLN A 4 -9.28 -6.26 -16.04
N PHE A 5 -9.65 -7.34 -15.35
CA PHE A 5 -9.33 -7.50 -13.93
C PHE A 5 -7.83 -7.74 -13.71
N LEU A 6 -7.18 -8.53 -14.55
CA LEU A 6 -5.71 -8.69 -14.53
C LEU A 6 -4.99 -7.36 -14.73
N TRP A 7 -5.46 -6.54 -15.67
CA TRP A 7 -4.89 -5.21 -15.91
C TRP A 7 -5.07 -4.27 -14.71
N LYS A 8 -6.27 -4.24 -14.14
CA LYS A 8 -6.57 -3.42 -12.95
C LYS A 8 -5.68 -3.79 -11.75
N LYS A 9 -5.46 -5.09 -11.52
CA LYS A 9 -4.51 -5.57 -10.51
C LYS A 9 -3.08 -5.13 -10.78
N PHE A 10 -2.63 -5.27 -12.02
CA PHE A 10 -1.28 -4.87 -12.40
C PHE A 10 -1.06 -3.38 -12.14
N GLN A 11 -1.99 -2.53 -12.57
CA GLN A 11 -1.95 -1.09 -12.31
C GLN A 11 -1.86 -0.79 -10.81
N PHE A 12 -2.74 -1.41 -10.01
CA PHE A 12 -2.75 -1.24 -8.56
C PHE A 12 -1.41 -1.62 -7.91
N ILE A 13 -0.88 -2.81 -8.23
CA ILE A 13 0.37 -3.31 -7.64
C ILE A 13 1.55 -2.41 -8.00
N ILE A 14 1.62 -1.94 -9.25
CA ILE A 14 2.68 -1.04 -9.68
C ILE A 14 2.60 0.29 -8.93
N GLU A 15 1.42 0.89 -8.80
CA GLU A 15 1.26 2.15 -8.07
C GLU A 15 1.65 2.00 -6.59
N VAL A 16 1.18 0.94 -5.92
CA VAL A 16 1.55 0.65 -4.53
C VAL A 16 3.06 0.45 -4.40
N GLN A 17 3.67 -0.37 -5.25
CA GLN A 17 5.11 -0.62 -5.22
C GLN A 17 5.91 0.67 -5.41
N THR A 18 5.54 1.51 -6.38
CA THR A 18 6.19 2.80 -6.62
C THR A 18 6.07 3.72 -5.40
N ALA A 19 4.91 3.77 -4.76
CA ALA A 19 4.72 4.57 -3.56
C ALA A 19 5.57 4.08 -2.38
N LEU A 20 5.63 2.77 -2.14
CA LEU A 20 6.47 2.18 -1.07
C LEU A 20 7.96 2.47 -1.29
N ILE A 21 8.45 2.31 -2.54
CA ILE A 21 9.85 2.60 -2.88
C ILE A 21 10.15 4.09 -2.67
N ASN A 22 9.30 4.98 -3.19
CA ASN A 22 9.51 6.42 -3.04
C ASN A 22 9.48 6.85 -1.57
N ASN A 23 8.56 6.31 -0.77
CA ASN A 23 8.48 6.59 0.66
C ASN A 23 9.73 6.10 1.40
N ALA A 24 10.17 4.87 1.15
CA ALA A 24 11.37 4.32 1.76
C ALA A 24 12.63 5.13 1.39
N VAL A 25 12.75 5.57 0.14
CA VAL A 25 13.85 6.45 -0.30
C VAL A 25 13.83 7.77 0.47
N ASN A 26 12.68 8.44 0.56
CA ASN A 26 12.57 9.71 1.30
C ASN A 26 12.92 9.53 2.78
N LEU A 27 12.35 8.54 3.46
CA LEU A 27 12.64 8.26 4.87
C LEU A 27 14.11 7.89 5.11
N SER A 28 14.78 7.28 4.13
CA SER A 28 16.20 6.94 4.25
C SER A 28 17.14 8.15 4.22
N LEU A 29 16.64 9.30 3.75
CA LEU A 29 17.39 10.57 3.67
C LEU A 29 17.23 11.43 4.94
N GLU A 30 16.30 11.09 5.83
CA GLU A 30 16.06 11.82 7.07
C GLU A 30 17.20 11.65 8.08
N ALA A 31 17.44 12.67 8.91
CA ALA A 31 18.53 12.68 9.89
C ALA A 31 18.43 11.55 10.92
N ASP A 32 17.21 11.07 11.19
CA ASP A 32 16.86 10.01 12.14
C ASP A 32 16.50 8.68 11.46
N ALA A 33 16.84 8.50 10.17
CA ALA A 33 16.53 7.29 9.39
C ALA A 33 16.92 5.97 10.09
N LYS A 34 17.95 5.99 10.94
CA LYS A 34 18.38 4.82 11.73
C LYS A 34 17.35 4.41 12.79
N GLU A 35 16.70 5.37 13.42
CA GLU A 35 15.66 5.16 14.44
C GLU A 35 14.34 4.75 13.78
N GLN A 36 14.09 5.26 12.57
CA GLN A 36 12.90 4.97 11.77
C GLN A 36 12.95 3.65 10.99
N ARG A 37 14.02 2.85 11.08
CA ARG A 37 14.16 1.59 10.31
C ARG A 37 13.03 0.59 10.49
N HIS A 38 12.31 0.65 11.60
CA HIS A 38 11.17 -0.21 11.85
C HIS A 38 9.99 0.09 10.90
N ILE A 39 9.84 1.35 10.46
CA ILE A 39 8.80 1.83 9.52
C ILE A 39 8.98 1.19 8.13
N PHE A 40 10.22 0.94 7.72
CA PHE A 40 10.57 0.35 6.43
C PHE A 40 11.36 -0.97 6.57
N SER A 41 11.13 -1.68 7.68
CA SER A 41 11.80 -2.96 7.93
C SER A 41 11.46 -4.00 6.85
N ALA A 42 12.37 -4.95 6.62
CA ALA A 42 12.13 -6.02 5.64
C ALA A 42 10.84 -6.82 5.94
N THR A 43 10.56 -7.09 7.21
CA THR A 43 9.33 -7.76 7.65
C THR A 43 8.10 -6.90 7.38
N GLY A 44 8.14 -5.60 7.71
CA GLY A 44 7.04 -4.67 7.43
C GLY A 44 6.76 -4.58 5.92
N ALA A 45 7.80 -4.50 5.10
CA ALA A 45 7.66 -4.47 3.65
C ALA A 45 6.99 -5.73 3.09
N LEU A 46 7.37 -6.92 3.58
CA LEU A 46 6.74 -8.19 3.18
C LEU A 46 5.28 -8.26 3.60
N MET A 47 4.94 -7.82 4.82
CA MET A 47 3.56 -7.75 5.29
C MET A 47 2.73 -6.80 4.41
N THR A 48 3.24 -5.62 4.09
CA THR A 48 2.56 -4.67 3.21
C THR A 48 2.37 -5.23 1.79
N MET A 49 3.34 -5.99 1.27
CA MET A 49 3.19 -6.68 0.00
C MET A 49 2.07 -7.73 0.04
N ASP A 50 2.00 -8.57 1.07
CA ASP A 50 0.95 -9.58 1.22
C ASP A 50 -0.45 -8.94 1.27
N GLU A 51 -0.57 -7.81 1.96
CA GLU A 51 -1.82 -7.05 2.03
C GLU A 51 -2.16 -6.36 0.70
N ALA A 52 -1.16 -5.87 -0.04
CA ALA A 52 -1.37 -5.31 -1.37
C ALA A 52 -1.91 -6.37 -2.34
N PHE A 53 -1.34 -7.57 -2.35
CA PHE A 53 -1.87 -8.67 -3.16
C PHE A 53 -3.28 -9.09 -2.71
N TYR A 54 -3.54 -9.13 -1.40
CA TYR A 54 -4.87 -9.44 -0.87
C TYR A 54 -5.93 -8.39 -1.29
N ALA A 55 -5.58 -7.10 -1.24
CA ALA A 55 -6.41 -5.99 -1.69
C ALA A 55 -6.63 -6.00 -3.21
N ALA A 56 -5.60 -6.32 -3.99
CA ALA A 56 -5.68 -6.40 -5.45
C ALA A 56 -6.73 -7.42 -5.92
N GLU A 57 -6.90 -8.52 -5.20
CA GLU A 57 -7.94 -9.53 -5.43
C GLU A 57 -9.37 -9.02 -5.17
N ARG A 58 -9.53 -7.88 -4.49
CA ARG A 58 -10.81 -7.39 -3.93
C ARG A 58 -11.14 -5.96 -4.33
N ILE A 59 -10.42 -5.38 -5.29
CA ILE A 59 -10.69 -3.99 -5.73
C ILE A 59 -12.14 -3.89 -6.23
N PRO A 60 -13.00 -3.09 -5.57
CA PRO A 60 -14.40 -2.90 -5.98
C PRO A 60 -14.51 -2.51 -7.46
N GLU A 61 -15.55 -2.99 -8.14
CA GLU A 61 -15.74 -2.70 -9.58
C GLU A 61 -15.84 -1.21 -9.88
N ASN A 62 -16.41 -0.44 -8.94
CA ASN A 62 -16.63 1.00 -9.04
C ASN A 62 -15.39 1.86 -8.72
N LEU A 63 -14.30 1.28 -8.21
CA LEU A 63 -13.04 2.00 -8.01
C LEU A 63 -12.10 1.79 -9.19
N SER A 64 -11.35 2.80 -9.58
CA SER A 64 -10.17 2.63 -10.44
C SER A 64 -9.03 1.96 -9.67
N ALA A 65 -8.02 1.46 -10.40
CA ALA A 65 -6.80 0.94 -9.78
C ALA A 65 -6.08 2.04 -8.95
N HIS A 66 -6.09 3.27 -9.47
CA HIS A 66 -5.49 4.43 -8.83
C HIS A 66 -6.16 4.79 -7.50
N GLU A 67 -7.49 4.91 -7.47
CA GLU A 67 -8.24 5.23 -6.25
C GLU A 67 -7.99 4.18 -5.16
N ALA A 68 -8.01 2.89 -5.54
CA ALA A 68 -7.70 1.81 -4.61
C ALA A 68 -6.25 1.86 -4.12
N ALA A 69 -5.28 2.12 -5.00
CA ALA A 69 -3.87 2.22 -4.62
C ALA A 69 -3.61 3.41 -3.68
N HIS A 70 -4.22 4.56 -3.96
CA HIS A 70 -4.16 5.73 -3.11
C HIS A 70 -4.71 5.44 -1.71
N GLU A 71 -5.91 4.86 -1.61
CA GLU A 71 -6.51 4.47 -0.32
C GLU A 71 -5.63 3.46 0.44
N PHE A 72 -5.10 2.45 -0.26
CA PHE A 72 -4.22 1.45 0.33
C PHE A 72 -2.95 2.08 0.91
N VAL A 73 -2.23 2.86 0.10
CA VAL A 73 -0.95 3.48 0.49
C VAL A 73 -1.14 4.46 1.63
N TYR A 74 -2.18 5.29 1.58
CA TYR A 74 -2.49 6.25 2.62
C TYR A 74 -2.74 5.59 3.98
N TRP A 75 -3.31 4.38 4.00
CA TRP A 75 -3.56 3.65 5.23
C TRP A 75 -2.35 2.84 5.72
N TYR A 76 -1.64 2.15 4.82
CA TYR A 76 -0.55 1.23 5.16
C TYR A 76 0.79 1.92 5.41
N LEU A 77 0.99 3.14 4.93
CA LEU A 77 2.18 3.92 5.27
C LEU A 77 1.95 4.68 6.57
N ASP A 78 2.60 4.23 7.64
CA ASP A 78 2.43 4.76 9.00
C ASP A 78 2.69 6.27 9.07
N ASN A 79 3.60 6.79 8.25
CA ASN A 79 3.90 8.23 8.14
C ASN A 79 2.85 9.04 7.37
N LEU A 80 1.95 8.38 6.64
CA LEU A 80 0.80 8.99 5.97
C LEU A 80 -0.53 8.75 6.70
N ARG A 81 -0.56 7.79 7.63
CA ARG A 81 -1.75 7.40 8.37
C ARG A 81 -2.15 8.49 9.36
N GLU A 82 -3.35 9.06 9.18
CA GLU A 82 -3.96 9.89 10.22
C GLU A 82 -4.33 9.06 11.45
N THR A 83 -3.94 9.54 12.63
CA THR A 83 -4.24 8.91 13.92
C THR A 83 -5.75 8.65 14.06
N GLY A 84 -6.15 7.39 14.20
CA GLY A 84 -7.55 7.00 14.49
C GLY A 84 -8.42 6.62 13.28
N LYS A 85 -7.90 6.58 12.04
CA LYS A 85 -8.67 6.09 10.87
C LYS A 85 -8.69 4.54 10.78
N THR A 86 -9.88 3.97 10.56
CA THR A 86 -10.09 2.54 10.30
C THR A 86 -9.94 2.20 8.81
N VAL A 87 -9.48 1.00 8.48
CA VAL A 87 -9.37 0.52 7.09
C VAL A 87 -10.75 0.57 6.43
N PRO A 88 -10.89 1.05 5.18
CA PRO A 88 -12.12 0.90 4.41
C PRO A 88 -12.58 -0.55 4.39
N HIS A 89 -13.86 -0.78 4.72
CA HIS A 89 -14.45 -2.11 4.78
C HIS A 89 -14.40 -2.76 3.39
N GLY A 90 -13.48 -3.73 3.21
CA GLY A 90 -13.22 -4.41 1.93
C GLY A 90 -11.74 -4.58 1.58
N LEU A 91 -10.84 -3.80 2.19
CA LEU A 91 -9.40 -3.83 1.91
C LEU A 91 -8.55 -4.46 3.04
N SER A 92 -9.12 -4.68 4.22
CA SER A 92 -8.47 -5.39 5.33
C SER A 92 -8.85 -6.85 5.41
N ARG A 93 -7.93 -7.68 5.91
CA ARG A 93 -8.30 -8.99 6.49
C ARG A 93 -9.15 -8.78 7.76
N PRO A 94 -10.10 -9.69 8.05
CA PRO A 94 -10.85 -9.66 9.31
C PRO A 94 -9.94 -9.88 10.52
#